data_AF-K1RD65-F1
#
_entry.id   AF-K1RD65-F1
#
_cell.length_a   1.000
_cell.length_b   1.000
_cell.length_c   1.000
_cell.angle_alpha   90.00
_cell.angle_beta   90.00
_cell.angle_gamma   90.00
#
_symmetry.space_group_name_H-M   'P 1'
#
loop_
_entity.id
_entity.type
_entity.pdbx_description
1 polymer ?
#
loop_
_entity_poly.entity_id
_entity_poly.type
_entity_poly.pdbx_seq_one_letter_code
_entity_poly.pdbx_strand_id
1 'polypeptide(L)'
;MSATHTTNTTTVVMAAPQPTVVVQQPKKKSSEGRDPSTASAKFIHVLNAHQAYASPPRVHAPGMHSSHRMKFRLHQIGRRGRGKGSTCCGNAGSRKISIHNAEMSVRACKRYFKSLRDAERRKEKGTKQNHVIITRRQNRRRERAERLRKALPKANYTTKCMEKVEPILAAQYMSSEESDTEGEEKVFRVRQLPWQRLKVRKMKKTLEDIYHEQLPDHLKENKRRRILSDVPSRRKPPSNCPDWVIRSDWDASEDRESENERGAREED
;
A
#
# COMPACT_ATOMS: atom_id res chain seq x y z
N MET A 1 5.99 -75.35 17.32
CA MET A 1 5.32 -74.09 17.74
C MET A 1 6.42 -73.10 18.10
N SER A 2 6.52 -72.01 17.35
CA SER A 2 7.70 -71.14 17.27
C SER A 2 7.81 -70.18 18.45
N ALA A 3 9.00 -70.11 19.06
CA ALA A 3 9.33 -69.18 20.12
C ALA A 3 9.75 -67.83 19.53
N THR A 4 9.05 -66.76 19.89
CA THR A 4 9.36 -65.38 19.50
C THR A 4 10.30 -64.76 20.54
N HIS A 5 11.53 -64.43 20.14
CA HIS A 5 12.47 -63.66 20.96
C HIS A 5 12.22 -62.16 20.79
N THR A 6 11.97 -61.47 21.90
CA THR A 6 11.85 -60.00 21.97
C THR A 6 13.16 -59.42 22.48
N THR A 7 13.86 -58.64 21.67
CA THR A 7 15.07 -57.92 22.07
C THR A 7 14.75 -56.44 22.30
N ASN A 8 14.98 -55.98 23.53
CA ASN A 8 14.80 -54.58 23.91
C ASN A 8 16.10 -53.81 23.66
N THR A 9 16.09 -52.93 22.66
CA THR A 9 17.18 -51.99 22.38
C THR A 9 17.05 -50.77 23.29
N THR A 10 17.96 -50.64 24.25
CA THR A 10 18.06 -49.47 25.13
C THR A 10 18.99 -48.43 24.49
N THR A 11 18.45 -47.31 24.04
CA THR A 11 19.21 -46.19 23.48
C THR A 11 19.59 -45.22 24.59
N VAL A 12 20.88 -45.16 24.92
CA VAL A 12 21.44 -44.17 25.85
C VAL A 12 21.73 -42.88 25.08
N VAL A 13 20.97 -41.83 25.36
CA VAL A 13 21.19 -40.49 24.80
C VAL A 13 22.19 -39.76 25.69
N MET A 14 23.43 -39.61 25.22
CA MET A 14 24.42 -38.77 25.90
C MET A 14 24.07 -37.30 25.69
N ALA A 15 23.81 -36.58 26.79
CA ALA A 15 23.53 -35.16 26.80
C ALA A 15 24.78 -34.35 26.46
N ALA A 16 24.69 -33.49 25.45
CA ALA A 16 25.76 -32.58 25.07
C ALA A 16 25.97 -31.48 26.13
N PRO A 17 27.22 -31.10 26.43
CA PRO A 17 27.52 -30.02 27.36
C PRO A 17 27.08 -28.67 26.81
N GLN A 18 26.38 -27.89 27.64
CA GLN A 18 25.89 -26.56 27.28
C GLN A 18 27.02 -25.53 27.28
N PRO A 19 27.01 -24.54 26.36
CA PRO A 19 28.01 -23.48 26.32
C PRO A 19 27.79 -22.46 27.44
N THR A 20 28.82 -22.26 28.26
CA THR A 20 28.88 -21.22 29.29
C THR A 20 28.93 -19.84 28.64
N VAL A 21 27.85 -19.06 28.76
CA VAL A 21 27.81 -17.67 28.28
C VAL A 21 28.43 -16.76 29.34
N VAL A 22 29.62 -16.23 29.05
CA VAL A 22 30.29 -15.21 29.88
C VAL A 22 29.60 -13.86 29.63
N VAL A 23 28.85 -13.40 30.62
CA VAL A 23 28.20 -12.08 30.64
C VAL A 23 29.26 -11.02 31.00
N GLN A 24 29.72 -10.26 30.01
CA GLN A 24 30.52 -9.05 30.27
C GLN A 24 29.62 -7.93 30.79
N GLN A 25 29.92 -7.43 31.99
CA GLN A 25 29.24 -6.27 32.54
C GLN A 25 29.71 -4.97 31.86
N PRO A 26 28.81 -4.00 31.62
CA PRO A 26 29.17 -2.72 31.03
C PRO A 26 29.93 -1.83 32.03
N LYS A 27 31.10 -1.33 31.61
CA LYS A 27 31.89 -0.33 32.32
C LYS A 27 31.10 0.97 32.49
N LYS A 28 30.87 1.37 33.74
CA LYS A 28 30.35 2.70 34.12
C LYS A 28 31.35 3.76 33.68
N LYS A 29 30.93 4.69 32.80
CA LYS A 29 31.65 5.94 32.55
C LYS A 29 31.22 6.96 33.60
N SER A 30 32.20 7.47 34.32
CA SER A 30 32.10 8.58 35.27
C SER A 30 31.68 9.87 34.55
N SER A 31 30.63 10.51 35.06
CA SER A 31 30.20 11.86 34.70
C SER A 31 31.04 12.86 35.49
N GLU A 32 31.89 13.60 34.80
CA GLU A 32 32.66 14.72 35.33
C GLU A 32 31.82 16.00 35.23
N GLY A 33 31.76 16.74 36.34
CA GLY A 33 30.85 17.85 36.56
C GLY A 33 31.11 19.10 35.74
N ARG A 34 30.04 19.87 35.52
CA ARG A 34 30.12 21.31 35.22
C ARG A 34 29.12 22.05 36.08
N ASP A 35 29.66 23.04 36.78
CA ASP A 35 28.99 23.90 37.76
C ASP A 35 27.92 24.82 37.14
N PRO A 36 26.82 25.10 37.86
CA PRO A 36 25.86 26.13 37.50
C PRO A 36 26.06 27.37 38.39
N SER A 37 26.81 28.35 37.91
CA SER A 37 26.87 29.66 38.56
C SER A 37 27.51 30.66 37.60
N THR A 38 26.74 31.66 37.14
CA THR A 38 27.09 33.10 37.14
C THR A 38 26.33 33.86 36.03
N ALA A 39 25.75 34.98 36.46
CA ALA A 39 25.33 36.18 35.71
C ALA A 39 24.06 36.09 34.83
N SER A 40 22.94 36.72 35.21
CA SER A 40 22.70 38.16 35.49
C SER A 40 22.44 38.99 34.24
N ALA A 41 21.16 39.37 34.10
CA ALA A 41 20.61 40.66 33.70
C ALA A 41 21.31 41.49 32.60
N LYS A 42 20.54 41.76 31.53
CA LYS A 42 20.46 43.01 30.73
C LYS A 42 19.25 42.84 29.78
N PHE A 43 18.07 43.43 30.03
CA PHE A 43 17.63 44.83 29.87
C PHE A 43 17.66 45.34 28.39
N ILE A 44 16.50 45.86 27.98
CA ILE A 44 16.19 46.88 26.94
C ILE A 44 15.69 46.44 25.54
N HIS A 45 14.41 46.81 25.34
CA HIS A 45 13.66 47.20 24.13
C HIS A 45 14.43 47.62 22.86
N VAL A 46 13.97 47.15 21.69
CA VAL A 46 13.81 47.93 20.43
C VAL A 46 12.72 47.20 19.60
N LEU A 47 11.47 47.68 19.52
CA LEU A 47 10.89 48.57 18.50
C LEU A 47 11.02 48.10 17.03
N ASN A 48 9.84 47.91 16.41
CA ASN A 48 9.47 48.24 15.03
C ASN A 48 10.44 47.94 13.88
N ALA A 49 10.03 46.98 13.02
CA ALA A 49 10.21 47.11 11.58
C ALA A 49 9.03 46.46 10.85
N HIS A 50 8.02 47.27 10.55
CA HIS A 50 7.19 47.08 9.36
C HIS A 50 8.11 47.14 8.14
N GLN A 51 8.24 46.05 7.39
CA GLN A 51 8.85 46.09 6.06
C GLN A 51 7.99 45.35 5.06
N ALA A 52 7.22 46.16 4.33
CA ALA A 52 6.71 45.97 2.99
C ALA A 52 6.80 44.55 2.40
N TYR A 53 5.70 43.79 2.47
CA TYR A 53 5.44 42.76 1.47
C TYR A 53 5.08 43.46 0.16
N ALA A 54 6.08 43.58 -0.71
CA ALA A 54 5.90 43.92 -2.10
C ALA A 54 4.93 42.92 -2.74
N SER A 55 3.85 43.43 -3.30
CA SER A 55 2.91 42.69 -4.13
C SER A 55 3.66 41.91 -5.23
N PRO A 56 3.45 40.60 -5.38
CA PRO A 56 4.01 39.87 -6.52
C PRO A 56 3.38 40.38 -7.83
N PRO A 57 4.14 40.46 -8.94
CA PRO A 57 3.61 40.89 -10.21
C PRO A 57 2.50 39.94 -10.70
N ARG A 58 1.36 40.53 -11.09
CA ARG A 58 0.29 39.85 -11.83
C ARG A 58 0.87 39.27 -13.13
N VAL A 59 1.13 37.97 -13.13
CA VAL A 59 1.42 37.23 -14.35
C VAL A 59 0.11 37.08 -15.10
N HIS A 60 -0.01 37.79 -16.24
CA HIS A 60 -1.06 37.57 -17.21
C HIS A 60 -1.09 36.10 -17.64
N ALA A 61 -2.20 35.42 -17.39
CA ALA A 61 -2.52 34.16 -18.04
C ALA A 61 -3.51 34.41 -19.19
N PRO A 62 -3.06 34.34 -20.45
CA PRO A 62 -3.94 33.96 -21.54
C PRO A 62 -3.32 32.79 -22.30
N GLY A 63 -4.01 31.64 -22.29
CA GLY A 63 -3.50 30.48 -23.04
C GLY A 63 -4.22 29.17 -22.77
N MET A 64 -5.55 29.17 -22.75
CA MET A 64 -6.33 27.94 -22.88
C MET A 64 -6.14 27.34 -24.28
N HIS A 65 -5.04 26.62 -24.55
CA HIS A 65 -4.93 25.75 -25.72
C HIS A 65 -4.02 24.55 -25.43
N SER A 66 -4.63 23.41 -25.12
CA SER A 66 -4.53 22.24 -26.02
C SER A 66 -5.26 21.07 -25.39
N SER A 67 -6.38 20.73 -26.03
CA SER A 67 -7.00 19.43 -25.94
C SER A 67 -5.91 18.36 -26.04
N HIS A 68 -5.81 17.53 -25.00
CA HIS A 68 -5.04 16.30 -24.99
C HIS A 68 -5.60 15.37 -26.09
N ARG A 69 -5.14 15.60 -27.32
CA ARG A 69 -5.29 14.67 -28.44
C ARG A 69 -4.39 13.49 -28.09
N MET A 70 -4.94 12.47 -27.43
CA MET A 70 -4.27 11.18 -27.32
C MET A 70 -4.03 10.68 -28.75
N LYS A 71 -2.83 10.91 -29.26
CA LYS A 71 -2.32 10.26 -30.45
C LYS A 71 -2.23 8.78 -30.11
N PHE A 72 -3.22 8.00 -30.54
CA PHE A 72 -3.08 6.56 -30.64
C PHE A 72 -1.90 6.30 -31.58
N ARG A 73 -0.73 6.03 -30.99
CA ARG A 73 0.45 5.54 -31.72
C ARG A 73 0.17 4.08 -32.05
N LEU A 74 -0.67 3.87 -33.06
CA LEU A 74 -0.80 2.59 -33.73
C LEU A 74 0.61 2.23 -34.20
N HIS A 75 1.22 1.22 -33.59
CA HIS A 75 2.48 0.67 -34.09
C HIS A 75 2.21 0.20 -35.51
N GLN A 76 2.72 0.95 -36.49
CA GLN A 76 2.87 0.47 -37.84
C GLN A 76 3.89 -0.67 -37.79
N ILE A 77 3.39 -1.90 -37.86
CA ILE A 77 4.19 -3.05 -38.25
C ILE A 77 4.67 -2.74 -39.67
N GLY A 78 5.97 -2.44 -39.79
CA GLY A 78 6.63 -2.19 -41.05
C GLY A 78 6.53 -3.43 -41.95
N ARG A 79 5.58 -3.44 -42.88
CA ARG A 79 5.61 -4.28 -44.06
C ARG A 79 6.22 -3.47 -45.20
N ARG A 80 7.54 -3.54 -45.33
CA ARG A 80 8.22 -3.21 -46.59
C ARG A 80 8.05 -4.40 -47.52
N GLY A 81 7.09 -4.29 -48.43
CA GLY A 81 6.91 -5.18 -49.57
C GLY A 81 6.28 -4.38 -50.70
N ARG A 82 7.12 -3.86 -51.59
CA ARG A 82 6.70 -3.21 -52.83
C ARG A 82 5.99 -4.24 -53.71
N GLY A 83 4.74 -4.00 -54.04
CA GLY A 83 3.99 -4.70 -55.07
C GLY A 83 3.09 -3.70 -55.79
N LYS A 84 3.40 -3.45 -57.06
CA LYS A 84 2.67 -2.55 -57.95
C LYS A 84 1.29 -3.12 -58.27
N GLY A 85 0.30 -2.24 -58.40
CA GLY A 85 -0.88 -2.43 -59.25
C GLY A 85 -2.02 -3.23 -58.63
N SER A 86 -3.01 -2.53 -58.08
CA SER A 86 -4.40 -2.96 -58.23
C SER A 86 -5.33 -1.78 -58.00
N THR A 87 -5.98 -1.42 -59.10
CA THR A 87 -7.11 -0.51 -59.29
C THR A 87 -8.06 -0.38 -58.11
N CYS A 88 -8.27 0.87 -57.73
CA CYS A 88 -9.53 1.40 -57.24
C CYS A 88 -10.73 0.81 -57.99
N CYS A 89 -11.61 0.10 -57.28
CA CYS A 89 -13.07 0.10 -57.45
C CYS A 89 -13.71 -0.90 -56.47
N GLY A 90 -14.78 -0.43 -55.82
CA GLY A 90 -15.84 -1.17 -55.13
C GLY A 90 -15.61 -2.63 -54.73
N ASN A 91 -15.34 -2.84 -53.45
CA ASN A 91 -15.93 -3.99 -52.78
C ASN A 91 -16.48 -3.54 -51.44
N ALA A 92 -17.78 -3.21 -51.46
CA ALA A 92 -18.67 -3.18 -50.31
C ALA A 92 -18.83 -4.60 -49.72
N GLY A 93 -17.70 -5.27 -49.47
CA GLY A 93 -17.65 -6.47 -48.66
C GLY A 93 -17.81 -6.02 -47.22
N SER A 94 -19.06 -5.88 -46.78
CA SER A 94 -19.43 -5.87 -45.37
C SER A 94 -18.92 -7.16 -44.75
N ARG A 95 -17.63 -7.17 -44.39
CA ARG A 95 -17.02 -8.18 -43.56
C ARG A 95 -17.86 -8.17 -42.30
N LYS A 96 -18.72 -9.17 -42.18
CA LYS A 96 -19.55 -9.43 -41.01
C LYS A 96 -18.59 -9.42 -39.83
N ILE A 97 -18.53 -8.28 -39.13
CA ILE A 97 -17.87 -8.20 -37.84
C ILE A 97 -18.57 -9.29 -37.05
N SER A 98 -17.82 -10.30 -36.62
CA SER A 98 -18.38 -11.39 -35.83
C SER A 98 -19.20 -10.75 -34.71
N ILE A 99 -20.41 -11.27 -34.45
CA ILE A 99 -21.37 -10.68 -33.49
C ILE A 99 -20.66 -10.38 -32.14
N HIS A 100 -19.71 -11.24 -31.77
CA HIS A 100 -18.80 -11.04 -30.63
C HIS A 100 -17.99 -9.73 -30.65
N ASN A 101 -17.41 -9.36 -31.79
CA ASN A 101 -16.66 -8.11 -31.94
C ASN A 101 -17.59 -6.88 -31.89
N ALA A 102 -18.81 -7.01 -32.42
CA ALA A 102 -19.82 -5.96 -32.32
C ALA A 102 -20.26 -5.73 -30.87
N GLU A 103 -20.52 -6.79 -30.11
CA GLU A 103 -20.85 -6.71 -28.67
C GLU A 103 -19.72 -6.10 -27.84
N MET A 104 -18.47 -6.49 -28.12
CA MET A 104 -17.29 -5.94 -27.45
C MET A 104 -17.15 -4.45 -27.73
N SER A 105 -17.39 -4.01 -28.98
CA SER A 105 -17.40 -2.60 -29.36
C SER A 105 -18.50 -1.82 -28.60
N VAL A 106 -19.72 -2.34 -28.55
CA VAL A 106 -20.83 -1.72 -27.81
C VAL A 106 -20.52 -1.61 -26.31
N ARG A 107 -19.97 -2.65 -25.69
CA ARG A 107 -19.56 -2.62 -24.28
C ARG A 107 -18.45 -1.60 -24.02
N ALA A 108 -17.48 -1.50 -24.92
CA ALA A 108 -16.40 -0.51 -24.83
C ALA A 108 -16.94 0.93 -24.95
N CYS A 109 -17.81 1.20 -25.93
CA CYS A 109 -18.46 2.49 -26.11
C CYS A 109 -19.29 2.89 -24.87
N LYS A 110 -20.11 1.97 -24.34
CA LYS A 110 -20.89 2.22 -23.10
C LYS A 110 -19.99 2.58 -21.92
N ARG A 111 -18.87 1.86 -21.73
CA ARG A 111 -17.89 2.16 -20.67
C ARG A 111 -17.23 3.53 -20.88
N TYR A 112 -16.88 3.87 -22.12
CA TYR A 112 -16.27 5.14 -22.47
C TYR A 112 -17.19 6.33 -22.14
N PHE A 113 -18.42 6.34 -22.65
CA PHE A 113 -19.37 7.43 -22.38
C PHE A 113 -19.76 7.52 -20.91
N LYS A 114 -19.86 6.39 -20.20
CA LYS A 114 -20.05 6.38 -18.75
C LYS A 114 -18.88 7.05 -18.03
N SER A 115 -17.64 6.73 -18.41
CA SER A 115 -16.43 7.34 -17.84
C SER A 115 -16.38 8.85 -18.04
N LEU A 116 -16.75 9.34 -19.24
CA LEU A 116 -16.85 10.78 -19.51
C LEU A 116 -17.88 11.45 -18.61
N ARG A 117 -19.09 10.88 -18.51
CA ARG A 117 -20.15 11.40 -17.65
C ARG A 117 -19.74 11.42 -16.18
N ASP A 118 -19.10 10.35 -15.70
CA ASP A 118 -18.61 10.27 -14.33
C ASP A 118 -17.48 11.28 -14.07
N ALA A 119 -16.66 11.59 -15.08
CA ALA A 119 -15.60 12.60 -14.98
C ALA A 119 -16.18 14.02 -14.87
N GLU A 120 -17.17 14.37 -15.69
CA GLU A 120 -17.85 15.66 -15.61
C GLU A 120 -18.58 15.81 -14.27
N ARG A 121 -19.33 14.79 -13.84
CA ARG A 121 -19.98 14.78 -12.52
C ARG A 121 -18.99 14.98 -11.37
N ARG A 122 -17.79 14.38 -11.44
CA ARG A 122 -16.74 14.57 -10.43
C ARG A 122 -16.14 15.98 -10.46
N LYS A 123 -16.07 16.59 -11.65
CA LYS A 123 -15.61 17.97 -11.84
C LYS A 123 -16.63 18.96 -11.29
N GLU A 124 -17.91 18.81 -11.62
CA GLU A 124 -19.02 19.61 -11.08
C GLU A 124 -19.06 19.54 -9.54
N LYS A 125 -18.89 18.34 -8.96
CA LYS A 125 -18.87 18.14 -7.51
C LYS A 125 -17.55 18.53 -6.83
N GLY A 126 -16.52 18.95 -7.56
CA GLY A 126 -15.19 19.22 -7.00
C GLY A 126 -14.47 17.99 -6.40
N THR A 127 -14.96 16.77 -6.60
CA THR A 127 -14.44 15.54 -5.98
C THR A 127 -13.34 14.84 -6.78
N LYS A 128 -12.83 15.49 -7.84
CA LYS A 128 -11.83 14.92 -8.74
C LYS A 128 -10.55 14.51 -8.01
N GLN A 129 -10.01 15.37 -7.13
CA GLN A 129 -8.78 15.07 -6.38
C GLN A 129 -8.98 13.90 -5.41
N ASN A 130 -10.08 13.93 -4.64
CA ASN A 130 -10.45 12.82 -3.75
C ASN A 130 -10.55 11.49 -4.49
N HIS A 131 -11.15 11.47 -5.68
CA HIS A 131 -11.22 10.27 -6.51
C HIS A 131 -9.84 9.77 -6.94
N VAL A 132 -8.93 10.66 -7.35
CA VAL A 132 -7.54 10.30 -7.70
C VAL A 132 -6.83 9.70 -6.49
N ILE A 133 -6.96 10.33 -5.31
CA ILE A 133 -6.36 9.86 -4.05
C ILE A 133 -6.88 8.47 -3.70
N ILE A 134 -8.21 8.27 -3.71
CA ILE A 134 -8.85 6.98 -3.42
C ILE A 134 -8.37 5.90 -4.40
N THR A 135 -8.34 6.22 -5.69
CA THR A 135 -7.91 5.28 -6.74
C THR A 135 -6.45 4.87 -6.55
N ARG A 136 -5.55 5.82 -6.31
CA ARG A 136 -4.13 5.55 -6.01
C ARG A 136 -3.99 4.67 -4.76
N ARG A 137 -4.71 4.97 -3.68
CA ARG A 137 -4.72 4.16 -2.44
C ARG A 137 -5.23 2.74 -2.68
N GLN A 138 -6.24 2.56 -3.51
CA GLN A 138 -6.75 1.23 -3.88
C GLN A 138 -5.72 0.45 -4.71
N ASN A 139 -5.10 1.09 -5.70
CA ASN A 139 -4.07 0.45 -6.53
C ASN A 139 -2.86 0.02 -5.71
N ARG A 140 -2.33 0.88 -4.84
CA ARG A 140 -1.22 0.51 -3.94
C ARG A 140 -1.51 -0.72 -3.09
N ARG A 141 -2.74 -0.84 -2.57
CA ARG A 141 -3.17 -2.02 -1.79
C ARG A 141 -3.23 -3.28 -2.65
N ARG A 142 -3.74 -3.17 -3.89
CA ARG A 142 -3.77 -4.29 -4.84
C ARG A 142 -2.36 -4.73 -5.23
N GLU A 143 -1.50 -3.78 -5.59
CA GLU A 143 -0.09 -4.04 -5.92
C GLU A 143 0.66 -4.67 -4.73
N ARG A 144 0.41 -4.20 -3.50
CA ARG A 144 0.99 -4.83 -2.29
C ARG A 144 0.52 -6.28 -2.13
N ALA A 145 -0.77 -6.53 -2.24
CA ALA A 145 -1.34 -7.88 -2.20
C ALA A 145 -0.73 -8.80 -3.28
N GLU A 146 -0.61 -8.32 -4.51
CA GLU A 146 0.01 -9.07 -5.61
C GLU A 146 1.48 -9.38 -5.36
N ARG A 147 2.26 -8.43 -4.83
CA ARG A 147 3.67 -8.67 -4.46
C ARG A 147 3.80 -9.76 -3.40
N LEU A 148 2.94 -9.74 -2.39
CA LEU A 148 2.90 -10.77 -1.36
C LEU A 148 2.56 -12.15 -1.94
N ARG A 149 1.58 -12.22 -2.85
CA ARG A 149 1.22 -13.48 -3.53
C ARG A 149 2.37 -14.03 -4.37
N LYS A 150 3.14 -13.17 -5.05
CA LYS A 150 4.34 -13.57 -5.80
C LYS A 150 5.46 -14.11 -4.90
N ALA A 151 5.55 -13.62 -3.67
CA ALA A 151 6.54 -14.07 -2.69
C ALA A 151 6.13 -15.35 -1.96
N LEU A 152 4.82 -15.60 -1.84
CA LEU A 152 4.27 -16.77 -1.14
C LEU A 152 4.85 -18.12 -1.58
N PRO A 153 4.95 -18.47 -2.89
CA PRO A 153 5.53 -19.75 -3.31
C PRO A 153 7.03 -19.88 -3.07
N LYS A 154 7.70 -18.77 -2.79
CA LYS A 154 9.14 -18.72 -2.50
C LYS A 154 9.44 -18.71 -1.01
N ALA A 155 8.40 -18.60 -0.18
CA ALA A 155 8.53 -18.78 1.24
C ALA A 155 8.53 -20.28 1.56
N ASN A 156 9.32 -20.68 2.57
CA ASN A 156 9.41 -22.07 3.04
C ASN A 156 8.17 -22.48 3.86
N TYR A 157 6.97 -22.25 3.32
CA TYR A 157 5.71 -22.65 3.94
C TYR A 157 5.23 -23.98 3.37
N THR A 158 4.61 -24.79 4.22
CA THR A 158 3.88 -26.00 3.80
C THR A 158 2.70 -25.62 2.89
N THR A 159 2.35 -26.47 1.93
CA THR A 159 1.20 -26.29 1.01
C THR A 159 -0.11 -25.95 1.75
N LYS A 160 -0.43 -26.69 2.82
CA LYS A 160 -1.58 -26.42 3.70
C LYS A 160 -1.56 -25.03 4.35
N CYS A 161 -0.36 -24.50 4.63
CA CYS A 161 -0.21 -23.14 5.15
C CYS A 161 -0.43 -22.11 4.04
N MET A 162 0.10 -22.35 2.83
CA MET A 162 -0.09 -21.48 1.67
C MET A 162 -1.57 -21.34 1.32
N GLU A 163 -2.33 -22.44 1.26
CA GLU A 163 -3.78 -22.42 0.97
C GLU A 163 -4.56 -21.58 2.00
N LYS A 164 -4.17 -21.65 3.28
CA LYS A 164 -4.77 -20.82 4.34
C LYS A 164 -4.39 -19.34 4.21
N VAL A 165 -3.18 -19.04 3.75
CA VAL A 165 -2.62 -17.69 3.69
C VAL A 165 -3.04 -16.95 2.41
N GLU A 166 -3.17 -17.64 1.28
CA GLU A 166 -3.54 -17.04 0.01
C GLU A 166 -4.80 -16.14 0.05
N PRO A 167 -5.95 -16.55 0.65
CA PRO A 167 -7.15 -15.73 0.68
C PRO A 167 -6.98 -14.43 1.48
N ILE A 168 -6.14 -14.43 2.51
CA ILE A 168 -5.87 -13.25 3.35
C ILE A 168 -4.85 -12.29 2.72
N LEU A 169 -4.25 -12.67 1.58
CA LEU A 169 -3.42 -11.80 0.75
C LEU A 169 -4.26 -11.02 -0.27
N ALA A 170 -5.54 -10.73 0.04
CA ALA A 170 -6.37 -9.83 -0.75
C ALA A 170 -6.24 -8.36 -0.29
N ALA A 171 -6.54 -7.43 -1.18
CA ALA A 171 -6.45 -5.98 -0.92
C ALA A 171 -7.29 -5.51 0.29
N GLN A 172 -8.35 -6.24 0.63
CA GLN A 172 -9.20 -5.97 1.80
C GLN A 172 -8.44 -6.14 3.12
N TYR A 173 -7.50 -7.08 3.19
CA TYR A 173 -6.68 -7.34 4.37
C TYR A 173 -5.37 -6.53 4.40
N MET A 174 -5.13 -5.67 3.40
CA MET A 174 -3.94 -4.83 3.37
C MET A 174 -4.15 -3.56 4.19
N SER A 175 -3.11 -3.12 4.90
CA SER A 175 -3.09 -1.85 5.61
C SER A 175 -3.34 -0.67 4.65
N SER A 176 -3.91 0.41 5.18
CA SER A 176 -4.12 1.63 4.41
C SER A 176 -2.80 2.37 4.29
N GLU A 177 -2.25 2.47 3.08
CA GLU A 177 -1.09 3.31 2.79
C GLU A 177 -1.59 4.73 2.49
N GLU A 178 -1.60 5.55 3.52
CA GLU A 178 -1.86 6.98 3.40
C GLU A 178 -0.57 7.67 2.97
N SER A 179 -0.57 8.18 1.74
CA SER A 179 0.31 9.29 1.40
C SER A 179 -0.52 10.28 0.61
N ASP A 180 -0.59 11.48 1.17
CA ASP A 180 -0.33 12.73 0.47
C ASP A 180 -0.03 13.72 1.60
N THR A 181 1.22 13.74 2.05
CA THR A 181 1.75 14.98 2.61
C THR A 181 2.45 15.64 1.45
N GLU A 182 1.97 16.83 1.08
CA GLU A 182 2.66 17.83 0.27
C GLU A 182 3.93 18.32 1.01
N GLY A 183 4.75 17.39 1.46
CA GLY A 183 6.00 17.60 2.15
C GLY A 183 7.16 17.12 1.30
N GLU A 184 8.33 17.69 1.54
CA GLU A 184 9.55 17.47 0.75
C GLU A 184 10.01 16.00 0.75
N GLU A 185 9.65 15.23 1.79
CA GLU A 185 9.98 13.81 1.89
C GLU A 185 8.92 12.88 1.26
N LYS A 186 9.32 12.14 0.23
CA LYS A 186 8.50 11.12 -0.47
C LYS A 186 8.36 9.82 0.34
N VAL A 187 7.79 9.91 1.54
CA VAL A 187 7.58 8.77 2.46
C VAL A 187 6.12 8.30 2.44
N PHE A 188 5.91 6.98 2.49
CA PHE A 188 4.57 6.40 2.66
C PHE A 188 4.26 6.18 4.15
N ARG A 189 3.15 6.75 4.65
CA ARG A 189 2.67 6.45 6.00
C ARG A 189 1.68 5.28 5.95
N VAL A 190 1.95 4.24 6.73
CA VAL A 190 1.15 3.01 6.76
C VAL A 190 0.32 3.00 8.03
N ARG A 191 -1.00 3.11 7.89
CA ARG A 191 -1.93 2.95 9.01
C ARG A 191 -2.18 1.46 9.28
N GLN A 192 -1.88 1.01 10.48
CA GLN A 192 -2.08 -0.38 10.88
C GLN A 192 -3.57 -0.72 10.97
N LEU A 193 -3.93 -1.96 10.67
CA LEU A 193 -5.28 -2.48 10.88
C LEU A 193 -5.39 -2.95 12.33
N PRO A 194 -6.17 -2.27 13.19
CA PRO A 194 -6.19 -2.55 14.63
C PRO A 194 -6.75 -3.94 14.94
N TRP A 195 -7.72 -4.43 14.16
CA TRP A 195 -8.31 -5.77 14.26
C TRP A 195 -7.38 -6.91 13.85
N GLN A 196 -6.25 -6.63 13.20
CA GLN A 196 -5.41 -7.68 12.62
C GLN A 196 -4.44 -8.28 13.65
N ARG A 197 -4.45 -9.60 13.81
CA ARG A 197 -3.51 -10.31 14.70
C ARG A 197 -2.05 -10.02 14.34
N LEU A 198 -1.22 -9.93 15.37
CA LEU A 198 0.22 -9.69 15.24
C LEU A 198 0.93 -10.78 14.41
N LYS A 199 0.53 -12.05 14.57
CA LYS A 199 1.08 -13.17 13.79
C LYS A 199 0.93 -12.95 12.28
N VAL A 200 -0.23 -12.49 11.83
CA VAL A 200 -0.49 -12.19 10.41
C VAL A 200 0.31 -10.98 9.95
N ARG A 201 0.48 -9.96 10.80
CA ARG A 201 1.33 -8.80 10.49
C ARG A 201 2.79 -9.20 10.29
N LYS A 202 3.35 -10.01 11.20
CA LYS A 202 4.72 -10.55 11.09
C LYS A 202 4.90 -11.36 9.81
N MET A 203 3.96 -12.24 9.50
CA MET A 203 3.98 -13.04 8.27
C MET A 203 3.91 -12.20 6.99
N LYS A 204 3.09 -11.14 6.96
CA LYS A 204 3.07 -10.21 5.81
C LYS A 204 4.41 -9.49 5.66
N LYS A 205 5.05 -9.12 6.78
CA LYS A 205 6.37 -8.50 6.78
C LYS A 205 7.43 -9.45 6.22
N THR A 206 7.49 -10.70 6.69
CA THR A 206 8.45 -11.69 6.17
C THR A 206 8.27 -11.95 4.67
N LEU A 207 7.03 -11.99 4.17
CA LEU A 207 6.77 -12.09 2.73
C LEU A 207 7.21 -10.83 1.96
N GLU A 208 7.10 -9.64 2.55
CA GLU A 208 7.64 -8.41 1.95
C GLU A 208 9.16 -8.42 1.88
N ASP A 209 9.81 -8.95 2.91
CA ASP A 209 11.26 -9.08 2.98
C ASP A 209 11.76 -10.07 1.91
N ILE A 210 11.14 -11.25 1.81
CA ILE A 210 11.41 -12.24 0.75
C ILE A 210 11.21 -11.63 -0.65
N TYR A 211 10.13 -10.87 -0.86
CA TYR A 211 9.92 -10.17 -2.12
C TYR A 211 11.02 -9.13 -2.38
N HIS A 212 11.46 -8.43 -1.34
CA HIS A 212 12.48 -7.39 -1.44
C HIS A 212 13.85 -7.96 -1.81
N GLU A 213 14.24 -9.08 -1.20
CA GLU A 213 15.48 -9.78 -1.48
C GLU A 213 15.60 -10.20 -2.96
N GLN A 214 14.47 -10.57 -3.57
CA GLN A 214 14.40 -11.01 -4.97
C GLN A 214 14.47 -9.89 -5.99
N LEU A 215 14.36 -8.63 -5.58
CA LEU A 215 14.47 -7.53 -6.52
C LEU A 215 15.94 -7.29 -6.91
N PRO A 216 16.19 -6.84 -8.14
CA PRO A 216 17.46 -6.23 -8.49
C PRO A 216 17.79 -5.03 -7.60
N ASP A 217 19.07 -4.78 -7.32
CA ASP A 217 19.50 -3.75 -6.37
C ASP A 217 19.05 -2.33 -6.76
N HIS A 218 19.09 -2.00 -8.05
CA HIS A 218 18.56 -0.72 -8.56
C HIS A 218 17.05 -0.53 -8.28
N LEU A 219 16.27 -1.61 -8.13
CA LEU A 219 14.87 -1.52 -7.72
C LEU A 219 14.70 -1.50 -6.20
N LYS A 220 15.67 -1.99 -5.43
CA LYS A 220 15.68 -1.87 -3.97
C LYS A 220 15.92 -0.42 -3.56
N GLU A 221 16.89 0.25 -4.18
CA GLU A 221 17.24 1.66 -3.90
C GLU A 221 16.09 2.62 -4.21
N ASN A 222 15.37 2.37 -5.30
CA ASN A 222 14.25 3.22 -5.75
C ASN A 222 12.96 3.02 -4.93
N LYS A 223 12.95 2.14 -3.93
CA LYS A 223 11.78 1.98 -3.06
C LYS A 223 11.66 3.14 -2.10
N ARG A 224 10.52 3.82 -2.17
CA ARG A 224 10.12 4.79 -1.15
C ARG A 224 10.02 4.11 0.21
N ARG A 225 10.58 4.78 1.22
CA ARG A 225 10.52 4.33 2.61
C ARG A 225 9.06 4.31 3.08
N ARG A 226 8.71 3.27 3.84
CA ARG A 226 7.41 3.13 4.51
C ARG A 226 7.61 3.36 6.01
N ILE A 227 6.89 4.31 6.57
CA ILE A 227 6.88 4.60 8.00
C ILE A 227 5.50 4.23 8.55
N LEU A 228 5.47 3.68 9.77
CA LEU A 228 4.21 3.41 10.46
C LEU A 228 3.57 4.74 10.88
N SER A 229 2.28 4.90 10.61
CA SER A 229 1.52 6.04 11.11
C SER A 229 1.15 5.81 12.57
N ASP A 230 1.17 6.87 13.37
CA ASP A 230 0.72 6.86 14.76
C ASP A 230 -0.79 6.60 14.87
N VAL A 231 -1.55 6.99 13.84
CA VAL A 231 -3.00 6.82 13.81
C VAL A 231 -3.38 5.48 13.18
N PRO A 232 -4.12 4.59 13.88
CA PRO A 232 -4.58 3.34 13.32
C PRO A 232 -5.63 3.54 12.23
N SER A 233 -5.83 2.53 11.40
CA SER A 233 -6.84 2.53 10.34
C SER A 233 -8.23 2.30 10.92
N ARG A 234 -9.21 3.14 10.53
CA ARG A 234 -10.64 2.98 10.88
C ARG A 234 -11.38 1.88 10.09
N ARG A 235 -10.64 1.03 9.37
CA ARG A 235 -11.26 0.01 8.51
C ARG A 235 -11.69 -1.18 9.35
N LYS A 236 -12.96 -1.58 9.25
CA LYS A 236 -13.49 -2.81 9.85
C LYS A 236 -12.94 -4.08 9.17
N PRO A 237 -12.97 -5.23 9.85
CA PRO A 237 -12.67 -6.52 9.23
C PRO A 237 -13.64 -6.81 8.06
N PRO A 238 -13.19 -7.50 6.99
CA PRO A 238 -14.08 -7.98 5.94
C PRO A 238 -15.13 -8.97 6.49
N SER A 239 -16.30 -9.07 5.85
CA SER A 239 -17.39 -9.97 6.29
C SER A 239 -16.97 -11.44 6.40
N ASN A 240 -16.09 -11.88 5.49
CA ASN A 240 -15.64 -13.27 5.39
C ASN A 240 -14.23 -13.43 5.97
N CYS A 241 -13.93 -12.69 7.04
CA CYS A 241 -12.60 -12.68 7.65
C CYS A 241 -12.42 -13.89 8.56
N PRO A 242 -11.40 -14.75 8.35
CA PRO A 242 -11.18 -15.90 9.22
C PRO A 242 -10.81 -15.48 10.65
N ASP A 243 -11.35 -16.18 11.65
CA ASP A 243 -11.18 -15.85 13.08
C ASP A 243 -9.72 -15.78 13.51
N TRP A 244 -8.85 -16.63 12.94
CA TRP A 244 -7.43 -16.65 13.24
C TRP A 244 -6.68 -15.39 12.76
N VAL A 245 -7.33 -14.54 11.96
CA VAL A 245 -6.79 -13.26 11.47
C VAL A 245 -7.21 -12.10 12.38
N ILE A 246 -8.39 -12.19 12.99
CA ILE A 246 -9.00 -11.15 13.85
C ILE A 246 -8.48 -11.30 15.28
N ARG A 247 -8.08 -10.21 15.92
CA ARG A 247 -7.68 -10.27 17.34
C ARG A 247 -8.88 -10.58 18.22
N SER A 248 -8.66 -11.37 19.26
CA SER A 248 -9.70 -11.77 20.21
C SER A 248 -10.32 -10.60 20.98
N ASP A 249 -9.60 -9.48 21.10
CA ASP A 249 -10.05 -8.26 21.80
C ASP A 249 -10.73 -7.24 20.88
N TRP A 250 -10.88 -7.54 19.58
CA TRP A 250 -11.50 -6.61 18.64
C TRP A 250 -13.02 -6.47 18.86
N ASP A 251 -13.70 -7.59 19.10
CA ASP A 251 -15.16 -7.62 19.25
C ASP A 251 -15.63 -6.83 20.50
N ALA A 252 -14.77 -6.70 21.52
CA ALA A 252 -15.07 -5.97 22.75
C ALA A 252 -15.02 -4.44 22.63
N SER A 253 -14.74 -3.89 21.44
CA SER A 253 -14.52 -2.45 21.25
C SER A 253 -15.63 -1.71 20.49
N GLU A 254 -16.53 -2.41 19.79
CA GLU A 254 -17.62 -1.74 19.05
C GLU A 254 -18.77 -1.25 19.95
N ASP A 255 -18.89 -1.76 21.18
CA ASP A 255 -19.97 -1.36 22.11
C ASP A 255 -19.69 -0.05 22.89
N ARG A 256 -18.46 0.49 22.84
CA ARG A 256 -18.12 1.72 23.61
C ARG A 256 -18.42 3.03 22.91
N GLU A 257 -18.56 3.05 21.58
CA GLU A 257 -18.86 4.29 20.85
C GLU A 257 -20.38 4.58 20.78
N SER A 258 -21.24 3.58 20.96
CA SER A 258 -22.71 3.75 20.94
C SER A 258 -23.30 4.34 22.22
N GLU A 259 -22.60 4.22 23.36
CA GLU A 259 -23.04 4.82 24.63
C GLU A 259 -22.72 6.32 24.71
N ASN A 260 -21.66 6.79 24.05
CA ASN A 260 -21.21 8.18 24.17
C ASN A 260 -22.04 9.15 23.30
N GLU A 261 -22.75 8.67 22.27
CA GLU A 261 -23.67 9.50 21.48
C GLU A 261 -25.08 9.61 22.09
N ARG A 262 -25.43 8.76 23.07
CA ARG A 262 -26.74 8.81 23.75
C ARG A 262 -26.81 9.80 24.90
N GLY A 263 -25.68 10.11 25.55
CA GLY A 263 -25.63 11.04 26.68
C GLY A 263 -25.66 12.54 26.30
N ALA A 264 -25.47 12.89 25.02
CA ALA A 264 -25.42 14.29 24.57
C ALA A 264 -26.78 14.85 24.10
N ARG A 265 -27.90 14.16 24.37
CA ARG A 265 -29.23 14.52 23.89
C ARG A 265 -30.30 14.66 24.97
N GLU A 266 -29.95 14.50 26.25
CA GLU A 266 -30.88 14.63 27.38
C GLU A 266 -30.64 15.89 28.25
N GLU A 267 -29.77 16.80 27.82
CA GLU A 267 -29.60 18.11 28.45
C GLU A 267 -29.94 19.23 27.46
N ASP A 268 -31.23 19.44 27.19
CA ASP A 268 -31.81 20.70 26.67
C ASP A 268 -33.30 20.78 27.05
#